data_AF-A0A231RB46-F1
#
_entry.id   AF-A0A231RB46-F1
#
_cell.length_a   1.000
_cell.length_b   1.000
_cell.length_c   1.000
_cell.angle_alpha   90.00
_cell.angle_beta   90.00
_cell.angle_gamma   90.00
#
_symmetry.space_group_name_H-M   'P 1'
#
loop_
_entity.id
_entity.type
_entity.pdbx_description
1 polymer ?
#
loop_
_entity_poly.entity_id
_entity_poly.type
_entity_poly.pdbx_seq_one_letter_code
_entity_poly.pdbx_strand_id
1 'polypeptide(L)'
;MPMNRAPARARGGEALLDWVIDLFPSFPGAEGVVSVGLFLVLGAVLAALCWAIYWFSRQIVFHGNIRRYQTPVGLSEMALTYEQYAAMAKAAHAEGKIRESIRCSYLSLLFYMERAGWIRIEKWKTDWDYRDELERSRASAVPYFQRSALLFERVWYGHEPVDEDSFLGFQRDIDALIAEREAR
;
A
#
# COMPACT_ATOMS: atom_id res chain seq x y z
N MET A 1 -26.68 -45.14 -47.31
CA MET A 1 -27.28 -44.87 -45.98
C MET A 1 -27.41 -46.20 -45.25
N PRO A 2 -27.31 -46.28 -43.90
CA PRO A 2 -27.57 -45.23 -42.90
C PRO A 2 -26.39 -44.94 -41.92
N MET A 3 -26.24 -43.65 -41.55
CA MET A 3 -26.40 -43.04 -40.21
C MET A 3 -25.23 -43.26 -39.24
N ASN A 4 -24.33 -42.28 -39.12
CA ASN A 4 -24.44 -41.10 -38.24
C ASN A 4 -24.42 -41.46 -36.75
N ARG A 5 -23.36 -41.01 -36.05
CA ARG A 5 -23.45 -40.31 -34.76
C ARG A 5 -22.09 -39.69 -34.40
N ALA A 6 -21.99 -38.37 -34.54
CA ALA A 6 -21.38 -37.59 -33.45
C ALA A 6 -22.30 -37.70 -32.23
N PRO A 7 -21.78 -37.83 -31.00
CA PRO A 7 -21.44 -36.64 -30.20
C PRO A 7 -20.21 -36.96 -29.28
N ALA A 8 -19.63 -36.10 -28.46
CA ALA A 8 -20.17 -34.99 -27.71
C ALA A 8 -19.03 -34.11 -27.21
N ARG A 9 -19.33 -32.82 -27.02
CA ARG A 9 -18.68 -31.95 -26.03
C ARG A 9 -18.36 -32.75 -24.76
N ALA A 10 -17.10 -33.10 -24.53
CA ALA A 10 -16.65 -33.45 -23.19
C ALA A 10 -16.71 -32.16 -22.36
N ARG A 11 -17.55 -32.16 -21.32
CA ARG A 11 -17.60 -31.12 -20.29
C ARG A 11 -16.16 -30.90 -19.81
N GLY A 12 -15.67 -29.66 -19.91
CA GLY A 12 -14.29 -29.31 -19.56
C GLY A 12 -13.84 -29.65 -18.14
N GLY A 13 -14.75 -30.10 -17.25
CA GLY A 13 -14.39 -30.61 -15.92
C GLY A 13 -13.85 -32.04 -15.93
N GLU A 14 -14.31 -32.93 -16.81
CA GLU A 14 -13.86 -34.34 -16.85
C GLU A 14 -12.50 -34.47 -17.54
N ALA A 15 -12.27 -33.70 -18.61
CA ALA A 15 -10.94 -33.64 -19.26
C ALA A 15 -9.85 -33.07 -18.34
N LEU A 16 -10.23 -32.21 -17.40
CA LEU A 16 -9.32 -31.62 -16.42
C LEU A 16 -9.00 -32.64 -15.32
N LEU A 17 -10.00 -33.40 -14.88
CA LEU A 17 -9.80 -34.52 -13.95
C LEU A 17 -8.91 -35.60 -14.55
N ASP A 18 -9.13 -35.97 -15.81
CA ASP A 18 -8.33 -36.97 -16.51
C ASP A 18 -6.88 -36.49 -16.70
N TRP A 19 -6.68 -35.21 -17.07
CA TRP A 19 -5.33 -34.63 -17.17
C TRP A 19 -4.61 -34.57 -15.81
N VAL A 20 -5.34 -34.28 -14.73
CA VAL A 20 -4.80 -34.29 -13.36
C VAL A 20 -4.42 -35.71 -12.94
N ILE A 21 -5.24 -36.71 -13.27
CA ILE A 21 -4.96 -38.12 -12.94
C ILE A 21 -3.76 -38.63 -13.75
N ASP A 22 -3.61 -38.23 -15.01
CA ASP A 22 -2.47 -38.58 -15.86
C ASP A 22 -1.15 -37.92 -15.40
N LEU A 23 -1.21 -36.82 -14.65
CA LEU A 23 -0.04 -36.21 -14.02
C LEU A 23 0.53 -37.05 -12.85
N PHE A 24 -0.22 -38.05 -12.37
CA PHE A 24 0.21 -39.00 -11.35
C PHE A 24 0.41 -40.39 -11.96
N PRO A 25 1.59 -40.69 -12.54
CA PRO A 25 1.90 -42.05 -12.98
C PRO A 25 1.80 -43.00 -11.78
N SER A 26 0.85 -43.92 -11.84
CA SER A 26 0.62 -44.95 -10.83
C SER A 26 1.80 -45.91 -10.78
N PHE A 27 2.77 -45.61 -9.92
CA PHE A 27 3.88 -46.51 -9.61
C PHE A 27 3.37 -47.71 -8.80
N PRO A 28 3.54 -48.96 -9.27
CA PRO A 28 3.16 -50.15 -8.52
C PRO A 28 4.15 -50.38 -7.37
N GLY A 29 3.74 -50.05 -6.14
CA GLY A 29 4.54 -50.21 -4.91
C GLY A 29 3.95 -49.45 -3.70
N ALA A 30 2.62 -49.33 -3.67
CA ALA A 30 1.91 -48.15 -3.22
C ALA A 30 1.25 -48.23 -1.82
N GLU A 31 1.97 -48.68 -0.78
CA GLU A 31 1.49 -48.52 0.61
C GLU A 31 2.44 -47.64 1.47
N GLY A 32 3.75 -47.71 1.25
CA GLY A 32 4.73 -46.91 2.02
C GLY A 32 5.23 -45.65 1.33
N VAL A 33 5.37 -45.65 0.00
CA VAL A 33 6.00 -44.54 -0.75
C VAL A 33 5.01 -43.41 -1.07
N VAL A 34 3.73 -43.75 -1.25
CA VAL A 34 2.67 -42.77 -1.53
C VAL A 34 2.42 -41.86 -0.33
N SER A 35 2.52 -42.39 0.89
CA SER A 35 2.40 -41.57 2.11
C SER A 35 3.57 -40.59 2.23
N VAL A 36 4.80 -41.05 2.05
CA VAL A 36 6.00 -40.20 2.11
C VAL A 36 5.96 -39.10 1.05
N GLY A 37 5.58 -39.42 -0.19
CA GLY A 37 5.44 -38.44 -1.27
C GLY A 37 4.39 -37.37 -0.96
N LEU A 38 3.22 -37.77 -0.43
CA LEU A 38 2.16 -36.84 -0.05
C LEU A 38 2.58 -35.91 1.09
N PHE A 39 3.25 -36.42 2.11
CA PHE A 39 3.76 -35.61 3.22
C PHE A 39 4.83 -34.60 2.76
N LEU A 40 5.69 -34.97 1.81
CA LEU A 40 6.69 -34.07 1.24
C LEU A 40 6.03 -32.93 0.43
N VAL A 41 5.04 -33.24 -0.40
CA VAL A 41 4.29 -32.23 -1.17
C VAL A 41 3.53 -31.30 -0.23
N LEU A 42 2.84 -31.86 0.78
CA LEU A 42 2.11 -31.07 1.77
C LEU A 42 3.05 -30.14 2.56
N GLY A 43 4.22 -30.64 2.96
CA GLY A 43 5.26 -29.86 3.62
C GLY A 43 5.79 -28.71 2.76
N ALA A 44 6.03 -28.96 1.46
CA ALA A 44 6.47 -27.94 0.52
C ALA A 44 5.42 -26.85 0.31
N VAL A 45 4.13 -27.21 0.19
CA VAL A 45 3.02 -26.25 0.09
C VAL A 45 2.90 -25.42 1.36
N LEU A 46 2.98 -26.03 2.53
CA LEU A 46 2.97 -25.31 3.82
C LEU A 46 4.15 -24.36 3.95
N ALA A 47 5.35 -24.79 3.55
CA ALA A 47 6.55 -23.93 3.56
C ALA A 47 6.40 -22.75 2.60
N ALA A 48 5.87 -22.97 1.39
CA ALA A 48 5.59 -21.92 0.43
C ALA A 48 4.52 -20.93 0.93
N LEU A 49 3.46 -21.43 1.58
CA LEU A 49 2.44 -20.60 2.22
C LEU A 49 3.02 -19.78 3.37
N CYS A 50 3.79 -20.41 4.26
CA CYS A 50 4.48 -19.72 5.35
C CYS A 50 5.47 -18.67 4.82
N TRP A 51 6.21 -18.98 3.76
CA TRP A 51 7.11 -18.03 3.10
C TRP A 51 6.34 -16.86 2.48
N ALA A 52 5.24 -17.13 1.76
CA ALA A 52 4.39 -16.10 1.17
C ALA A 52 3.75 -15.23 2.25
N ILE A 53 3.21 -15.81 3.32
CA ILE A 53 2.66 -15.08 4.48
C ILE A 53 3.76 -14.27 5.17
N TYR A 54 4.96 -14.84 5.35
CA TYR A 54 6.09 -14.11 5.92
C TYR A 54 6.51 -12.93 5.05
N TRP A 55 6.61 -13.13 3.73
CA TRP A 55 6.95 -12.09 2.77
C TRP A 55 5.88 -11.00 2.70
N PHE A 56 4.60 -11.38 2.63
CA PHE A 56 3.46 -10.46 2.56
C PHE A 56 3.23 -9.72 3.88
N SER A 57 3.39 -10.39 5.02
CA SER A 57 3.34 -9.75 6.34
C SER A 57 4.54 -8.82 6.55
N ARG A 58 5.72 -9.15 6.04
CA ARG A 58 6.86 -8.24 6.04
C ARG A 58 6.63 -7.03 5.13
N GLN A 59 5.87 -7.16 4.04
CA GLN A 59 5.53 -6.04 3.15
C GLN A 59 4.40 -5.13 3.71
N ILE A 60 3.48 -5.68 4.51
CA ILE A 60 2.29 -4.95 5.00
C ILE A 60 2.40 -4.54 6.49
N VAL A 61 2.88 -5.44 7.35
CA VAL A 61 2.89 -5.26 8.82
C VAL A 61 4.14 -4.52 9.30
N PHE A 62 5.27 -4.66 8.61
CA PHE A 62 6.54 -4.03 9.03
C PHE A 62 6.55 -2.51 8.89
N HIS A 63 5.67 -1.93 8.06
CA HIS A 63 5.50 -0.48 7.98
C HIS A 63 4.51 0.06 9.03
N GLY A 64 3.56 -0.75 9.50
CA GLY A 64 2.43 -0.23 10.26
C GLY A 64 2.67 0.02 11.75
N ASN A 65 3.64 -0.63 12.41
CA ASN A 65 3.72 -0.60 13.88
C ASN A 65 4.93 0.18 14.44
N ILE A 66 6.05 0.25 13.71
CA ILE A 66 7.25 1.00 14.12
C ILE A 66 7.17 2.47 13.63
N ARG A 67 6.42 2.75 12.55
CA ARG A 67 6.27 4.11 12.00
C ARG A 67 5.28 4.98 12.78
N ARG A 68 4.42 4.38 13.61
CA ARG A 68 3.38 5.10 14.40
C ARG A 68 3.90 6.15 15.37
N TYR A 69 5.20 6.17 15.67
CA TYR A 69 5.81 7.10 16.63
C TYR A 69 6.66 8.20 15.99
N GLN A 70 6.63 8.34 14.66
CA GLN A 70 7.44 9.34 13.98
C GLN A 70 6.74 10.69 13.95
N THR A 71 7.47 11.73 14.34
CA THR A 71 7.01 13.12 14.33
C THR A 71 7.36 13.75 12.97
N PRO A 72 6.38 14.15 12.16
CA PRO A 72 6.62 14.63 10.80
C PRO A 72 7.32 16.01 10.75
N VAL A 73 7.06 16.86 11.74
CA VAL A 73 7.55 18.25 11.81
C VAL A 73 8.81 18.34 12.69
N GLY A 74 9.90 18.84 12.12
CA GLY A 74 11.16 19.09 12.83
C GLY A 74 11.23 20.44 13.56
N LEU A 75 12.24 20.63 14.42
CA LEU A 75 12.47 21.87 15.20
C LEU A 75 12.63 23.12 14.32
N SER A 76 13.28 23.01 13.16
CA SER A 76 13.50 24.14 12.24
C SER A 76 12.32 24.42 11.31
N GLU A 77 11.31 23.57 11.32
CA GLU A 77 10.23 23.56 10.32
C GLU A 77 8.99 24.35 10.76
N MET A 78 8.90 24.71 12.04
CA MET A 78 7.76 25.48 12.57
C MET A 78 7.75 26.97 12.14
N ALA A 79 8.76 27.42 11.40
CA ALA A 79 8.93 28.83 11.02
C ALA A 79 8.30 29.19 9.66
N LEU A 80 7.87 28.20 8.87
CA LEU A 80 7.41 28.41 7.50
C LEU A 80 5.88 28.27 7.39
N THR A 81 5.29 28.98 6.43
CA THR A 81 3.87 28.85 6.08
C THR A 81 3.65 27.71 5.09
N TYR A 82 2.40 27.30 4.92
CA TYR A 82 2.06 26.24 3.96
C TYR A 82 2.40 26.65 2.51
N GLU A 83 2.26 27.93 2.14
CA GLU A 83 2.60 28.43 0.80
C GLU A 83 4.11 28.33 0.54
N GLN A 84 4.92 28.61 1.55
CA GLN A 84 6.38 28.48 1.44
C GLN A 84 6.77 27.02 1.22
N TYR A 85 6.17 26.09 1.98
CA TYR A 85 6.36 24.66 1.75
C TYR A 85 5.86 24.20 0.37
N ALA A 86 4.74 24.72 -0.12
CA ALA A 86 4.25 24.42 -1.46
C ALA A 86 5.23 24.91 -2.55
N ALA A 87 5.84 26.08 -2.37
CA ALA A 87 6.86 26.60 -3.28
C ALA A 87 8.13 25.74 -3.26
N MET A 88 8.59 25.33 -2.07
CA MET A 88 9.73 24.42 -1.91
C MET A 88 9.46 23.06 -2.56
N ALA A 89 8.24 22.53 -2.43
CA ALA A 89 7.85 21.27 -3.05
C ALA A 89 7.93 21.32 -4.58
N LYS A 90 7.48 22.42 -5.18
CA LYS A 90 7.55 22.66 -6.63
C LYS A 90 8.99 22.80 -7.11
N ALA A 91 9.83 23.55 -6.39
CA ALA A 91 11.24 23.70 -6.71
C ALA A 91 11.98 22.35 -6.65
N ALA A 92 11.78 21.59 -5.56
CA ALA A 92 12.38 20.26 -5.41
C ALA A 92 11.93 19.30 -6.52
N HIS A 93 10.66 19.35 -6.94
CA HIS A 93 10.17 18.53 -8.05
C HIS A 93 10.85 18.89 -9.37
N ALA A 94 10.96 20.19 -9.69
CA ALA A 94 11.63 20.67 -10.91
C ALA A 94 13.12 20.29 -10.97
N GLU A 95 13.77 20.14 -9.81
CA GLU A 95 15.15 19.67 -9.69
C GLU A 95 15.28 18.13 -9.68
N GLY A 96 14.18 17.39 -9.83
CA GLY A 96 14.17 15.92 -9.76
C GLY A 96 14.35 15.35 -8.35
N LYS A 97 14.30 16.18 -7.31
CA LYS A 97 14.41 15.79 -5.89
C LYS A 97 13.05 15.33 -5.37
N ILE A 98 12.57 14.20 -5.88
CA ILE A 98 11.20 13.73 -5.61
C ILE A 98 10.90 13.50 -4.13
N ARG A 99 11.84 12.92 -3.37
CA ARG A 99 11.68 12.72 -1.92
C ARG A 99 11.47 14.04 -1.18
N GLU A 100 12.25 15.05 -1.52
CA GLU A 100 12.17 16.37 -0.87
C GLU A 100 10.89 17.10 -1.28
N SER A 101 10.46 16.92 -2.54
CA SER A 101 9.15 17.38 -3.01
C SER A 101 8.00 16.78 -2.20
N ILE A 102 8.02 15.47 -1.96
CA ILE A 102 7.02 14.77 -1.13
C ILE A 102 7.03 15.31 0.30
N ARG A 103 8.21 15.46 0.93
CA ARG A 103 8.32 16.04 2.28
C ARG A 103 7.69 17.43 2.34
N CYS A 104 8.11 18.33 1.46
CA CYS A 104 7.63 19.70 1.47
C CYS A 104 6.13 19.77 1.17
N SER A 105 5.61 18.91 0.29
CA SER A 105 4.17 18.82 0.01
C SER A 105 3.39 18.37 1.25
N TYR A 106 3.88 17.36 1.97
CA TYR A 106 3.24 16.88 3.19
C TYR A 106 3.25 17.91 4.31
N LEU A 107 4.37 18.63 4.49
CA LEU A 107 4.45 19.74 5.43
C LEU A 107 3.47 20.86 5.03
N SER A 108 3.41 21.23 3.75
CA SER A 108 2.41 22.18 3.25
C SER A 108 1.00 21.76 3.64
N LEU A 109 0.65 20.48 3.45
CA LEU A 109 -0.65 19.96 3.85
C LEU A 109 -0.92 20.14 5.35
N LEU A 110 0.02 19.76 6.23
CA LEU A 110 -0.15 19.92 7.68
C LEU A 110 -0.38 21.39 8.08
N PHE A 111 0.47 22.30 7.60
CA PHE A 111 0.37 23.73 7.92
C PHE A 111 -0.90 24.37 7.34
N TYR A 112 -1.38 23.87 6.20
CA TYR A 112 -2.67 24.27 5.68
C TYR A 112 -3.82 23.81 6.60
N MET A 113 -3.81 22.56 7.06
CA MET A 113 -4.84 22.04 7.97
C MET A 113 -4.85 22.78 9.31
N GLU A 114 -3.69 23.16 9.83
CA GLU A 114 -3.59 24.02 11.02
C GLU A 114 -4.21 25.41 10.76
N ARG A 115 -3.84 26.04 9.64
CA ARG A 115 -4.43 27.33 9.25
C ARG A 115 -5.94 27.25 8.99
N ALA A 116 -6.44 26.07 8.62
CA ALA A 116 -7.87 25.81 8.46
C ALA A 116 -8.58 25.46 9.79
N GLY A 117 -7.82 25.32 10.89
CA GLY A 117 -8.32 24.99 12.22
C GLY A 117 -8.73 23.53 12.39
N TRP A 118 -8.28 22.63 11.51
CA TRP A 118 -8.66 21.21 11.55
C TRP A 118 -7.77 20.40 12.50
N ILE A 119 -6.51 20.80 12.60
CA ILE A 119 -5.52 20.20 13.50
C ILE A 119 -4.73 21.31 14.18
N ARG A 120 -3.92 20.96 15.17
CA ARG A 120 -2.92 21.87 15.76
C ARG A 120 -1.54 21.26 15.64
N ILE A 121 -0.59 21.94 15.00
CA ILE A 121 0.76 21.41 14.82
C ILE A 121 1.51 21.47 16.14
N GLU A 122 2.09 20.34 16.52
CA GLU A 122 2.96 20.24 17.69
C GLU A 122 4.11 19.29 17.36
N LYS A 123 5.32 19.62 17.81
CA LYS A 123 6.55 18.86 17.52
C LYS A 123 6.56 17.42 18.02
N TRP A 124 5.72 17.10 19.00
CA TRP A 124 5.65 15.78 19.64
C TRP A 124 4.54 14.91 19.05
N LYS A 125 3.71 15.47 18.16
CA LYS A 125 2.60 14.76 17.53
C LYS A 125 3.08 13.90 16.37
N THR A 126 2.42 12.76 16.24
CA THR A 126 2.57 11.80 15.16
C THR A 126 1.47 12.02 14.12
N ASP A 127 1.61 11.39 12.95
CA ASP A 127 0.55 11.36 11.94
C ASP A 127 -0.77 10.76 12.47
N TRP A 128 -0.69 9.89 13.48
CA TRP A 128 -1.85 9.32 14.14
C TRP A 128 -2.60 10.34 15.01
N ASP A 129 -1.86 11.19 15.72
CA ASP A 129 -2.46 12.28 16.50
C ASP A 129 -3.18 13.28 15.60
N TYR A 130 -2.58 13.61 14.45
CA TYR A 130 -3.20 14.47 13.44
C TYR A 130 -4.44 13.85 12.82
N ARG A 131 -4.40 12.54 12.52
CA ARG A 131 -5.57 11.80 12.05
C ARG A 131 -6.71 11.86 13.06
N ASP A 132 -6.43 11.67 14.34
CA ASP A 132 -7.43 11.70 15.40
C ASP A 132 -8.04 13.08 15.62
N GLU A 133 -7.26 14.15 15.46
CA GLU A 133 -7.78 15.52 15.44
C GLU A 133 -8.65 15.79 14.21
N LEU A 134 -8.17 15.33 13.04
CA LEU A 134 -8.86 15.48 11.77
C LEU A 134 -10.19 14.71 11.74
N GLU A 135 -10.27 13.53 12.37
CA GLU A 135 -11.52 12.78 12.49
C GLU A 135 -12.59 13.60 13.23
N ARG A 136 -12.18 14.35 14.28
CA ARG A 136 -13.10 15.17 15.09
C ARG A 136 -13.50 16.47 14.41
N SER A 137 -12.59 17.07 13.64
CA SER A 137 -12.80 18.38 13.01
C SER A 137 -13.33 18.30 11.58
N ARG A 138 -12.90 17.30 10.81
CA ARG A 138 -13.21 17.11 9.38
C ARG A 138 -13.01 15.65 8.94
N ALA A 139 -13.89 14.74 9.39
CA ALA A 139 -13.83 13.32 9.06
C ALA A 139 -13.73 13.01 7.55
N SER A 140 -14.32 13.82 6.67
CA SER A 140 -14.23 13.63 5.22
C SER A 140 -12.81 13.77 4.65
N ALA A 141 -11.92 14.46 5.35
CA ALA A 141 -10.53 14.65 4.95
C ALA A 141 -9.62 13.46 5.32
N VAL A 142 -10.05 12.62 6.27
CA VAL A 142 -9.24 11.55 6.83
C VAL A 142 -8.75 10.52 5.80
N PRO A 143 -9.57 10.05 4.84
CA PRO A 143 -9.09 9.10 3.84
C PRO A 143 -7.96 9.65 2.95
N TYR A 144 -8.04 10.94 2.59
CA TYR A 144 -7.02 11.62 1.79
C TYR A 144 -5.75 11.81 2.62
N PHE A 145 -5.89 12.32 3.85
CA PHE A 145 -4.78 12.50 4.78
C PHE A 145 -4.02 11.19 5.04
N GLN A 146 -4.73 10.10 5.32
CA GLN A 146 -4.10 8.80 5.59
C GLN A 146 -3.29 8.28 4.40
N ARG A 147 -3.82 8.41 3.17
CA ARG A 147 -3.07 8.02 1.97
C ARG A 147 -1.82 8.87 1.78
N SER A 148 -1.93 10.19 1.99
CA SER A 148 -0.79 11.09 1.92
C SER A 148 0.28 10.80 2.98
N ALA A 149 -0.14 10.59 4.24
CA ALA A 149 0.75 10.23 5.35
C ALA A 149 1.47 8.90 5.08
N LEU A 150 0.76 7.89 4.59
CA LEU A 150 1.38 6.59 4.26
C LEU A 150 2.46 6.70 3.19
N LEU A 151 2.25 7.50 2.14
CA LEU A 151 3.29 7.70 1.12
C LEU A 151 4.47 8.52 1.68
N PHE A 152 4.17 9.58 2.44
CA PHE A 152 5.18 10.38 3.11
C PHE A 152 6.09 9.53 4.01
N GLU A 153 5.50 8.75 4.91
CA GLU A 153 6.26 7.87 5.81
C GLU A 153 7.12 6.86 5.03
N ARG A 154 6.57 6.32 3.95
CA ARG A 154 7.24 5.34 3.08
C ARG A 154 8.48 5.91 2.42
N VAL A 155 8.34 7.09 1.83
CA VAL A 155 9.41 7.71 1.05
C VAL A 155 10.42 8.38 1.97
N TRP A 156 9.96 9.12 2.97
CA TRP A 156 10.83 9.91 3.84
C TRP A 156 11.59 9.03 4.84
N TYR A 157 10.89 8.15 5.56
CA TYR A 157 11.50 7.31 6.61
C TYR A 157 11.84 5.90 6.11
N GLY A 158 11.02 5.32 5.22
CA GLY A 158 11.29 4.00 4.64
C GLY A 158 12.37 3.99 3.57
N HIS A 159 12.76 5.16 3.10
CA HIS A 159 13.67 5.34 1.98
C HIS A 159 13.24 4.71 0.65
N GLU A 160 11.97 4.41 0.47
CA GLU A 160 11.50 3.66 -0.69
C GLU A 160 11.44 4.52 -1.96
N PRO A 161 11.74 3.94 -3.14
CA PRO A 161 11.53 4.62 -4.40
C PRO A 161 10.04 4.89 -4.62
N VAL A 162 9.73 5.96 -5.36
CA VAL A 162 8.35 6.30 -5.73
C VAL A 162 8.22 6.24 -7.25
N ASP A 163 7.15 5.60 -7.70
CA ASP A 163 6.72 5.64 -9.10
C ASP A 163 5.88 6.90 -9.37
N GLU A 164 5.72 7.22 -10.65
CA GLU A 164 5.02 8.42 -11.10
C GLU A 164 3.53 8.41 -10.71
N ASP A 165 2.86 7.25 -10.80
CA ASP A 165 1.45 7.11 -10.45
C ASP A 165 1.20 7.38 -8.95
N SER A 166 2.07 6.84 -8.09
CA SER A 166 2.07 7.09 -6.65
C SER A 166 2.26 8.57 -6.33
N PHE A 167 3.19 9.25 -7.01
CA PHE A 167 3.41 10.69 -6.83
C PHE A 167 2.20 11.51 -7.27
N LEU A 168 1.66 11.24 -8.46
CA LEU A 168 0.48 11.95 -8.99
C LEU A 168 -0.76 11.73 -8.11
N GLY A 169 -0.96 10.52 -7.58
CA GLY A 169 -2.02 10.21 -6.63
C GLY A 169 -1.91 11.02 -5.35
N PHE A 170 -0.69 11.14 -4.83
CA PHE A 170 -0.39 11.93 -3.64
C PHE A 170 -0.63 13.43 -3.85
N GLN A 171 -0.18 13.99 -4.97
CA GLN A 171 -0.47 15.38 -5.32
C GLN A 171 -1.98 15.63 -5.41
N ARG A 172 -2.72 14.72 -6.05
CA ARG A 172 -4.18 14.84 -6.17
C ARG A 172 -4.88 14.83 -4.81
N ASP A 173 -4.44 13.98 -3.89
CA ASP A 173 -5.00 13.93 -2.53
C ASP A 173 -4.74 15.23 -1.76
N ILE A 174 -3.54 15.81 -1.90
CA ILE A 174 -3.20 17.11 -1.30
C ILE A 174 -4.03 18.24 -1.92
N ASP A 175 -4.11 18.29 -3.24
CA ASP A 175 -4.85 19.34 -3.96
C ASP A 175 -6.35 19.28 -3.61
N ALA A 176 -6.91 18.08 -3.48
CA ALA A 176 -8.30 17.89 -3.04
C ALA A 176 -8.55 18.46 -1.63
N LEU A 177 -7.59 18.33 -0.72
CA LEU A 177 -7.69 18.87 0.64
C LEU A 177 -7.52 20.40 0.69
N ILE A 178 -6.63 20.95 -0.15
CA ILE A 178 -6.35 22.39 -0.18
C ILE A 178 -7.44 23.19 -0.92
N ALA A 179 -7.96 22.67 -2.03
CA ALA A 179 -8.95 23.39 -2.84
C ALA A 179 -10.31 23.60 -2.13
N GLU A 180 -10.63 22.78 -1.12
CA GLU A 180 -11.95 22.74 -0.49
C GLU A 180 -12.23 23.92 0.48
N ARG A 181 -11.25 24.81 0.71
CA ARG A 181 -11.44 26.07 1.46
C ARG A 181 -11.63 27.29 0.57
N GLU A 182 -11.05 27.31 -0.63
CA GLU A 182 -11.17 28.47 -1.53
C GLU A 182 -12.59 28.64 -2.10
N ALA A 183 -13.42 27.61 -1.98
CA ALA A 183 -14.82 27.62 -2.42
C ALA A 183 -15.83 28.17 -1.38
N ARG A 184 -15.38 28.65 -0.21
CA ARG A 184 -16.25 29.11 0.89
C ARG A 184 -15.81 30.44 1.47
#